data_AF-A0A2E5ERM1-F1
#
_entry.id   AF-A0A2E5ERM1-F1
#
_cell.length_a   1.000
_cell.length_b   1.000
_cell.length_c   1.000
_cell.angle_alpha   90.00
_cell.angle_beta   90.00
_cell.angle_gamma   90.00
#
_symmetry.space_group_name_H-M   'P 1'
#
loop_
_entity.id
_entity.type
_entity.pdbx_description
1 polymer ?
#
loop_
_entity_poly.entity_id
_entity_poly.type
_entity_poly.pdbx_seq_one_letter_code
_entity_poly.pdbx_strand_id
1 'polypeptide(L)'
;MHALGRSNHTYKKAWRECFAEAGNGYGYTFPDDAKKGPVKVPPWLRLDNIYCSQELRPISAKVDKGRGSQHLAMVATIQLPR
;
A
#
# COMPACT_ATOMS: atom_id res chain seq x y z
N MET A 1 2.11 5.51 -25.31
CA MET A 1 2.42 4.90 -23.99
C MET A 1 3.87 5.17 -23.55
N HIS A 2 4.31 6.43 -23.33
CA HIS A 2 5.75 6.71 -23.06
C HIS A 2 6.08 7.53 -21.81
N ALA A 3 5.16 8.33 -21.26
CA ALA A 3 5.45 9.16 -20.09
C ALA A 3 5.33 8.39 -18.74
N LEU A 4 4.25 7.61 -18.58
CA LEU A 4 3.98 6.84 -17.36
C LEU A 4 5.05 5.78 -17.05
N GLY A 5 5.62 5.16 -18.09
CA GLY A 5 6.68 4.17 -17.94
C GLY A 5 7.97 4.74 -17.35
N ARG A 6 8.33 5.99 -17.70
CA ARG A 6 9.53 6.65 -17.17
C ARG A 6 9.35 7.05 -15.71
N SER A 7 8.21 7.66 -15.36
CA SER A 7 7.95 8.05 -13.97
C SER A 7 7.94 6.84 -13.03
N ASN A 8 7.21 5.78 -13.39
CA ASN A 8 7.17 4.56 -12.58
C ASN A 8 8.56 3.91 -12.45
N HIS A 9 9.34 3.87 -13.55
CA HIS A 9 10.70 3.34 -13.52
C HIS A 9 11.64 4.15 -12.63
N THR A 10 11.59 5.48 -12.70
CA THR A 10 12.38 6.36 -11.84
C THR A 10 11.98 6.20 -10.37
N TYR A 11 10.70 6.12 -10.07
CA TYR A 11 10.21 5.86 -8.71
C TYR A 11 10.73 4.53 -8.16
N LYS A 12 10.64 3.45 -8.94
CA LYS A 12 11.14 2.13 -8.50
C LYS A 12 12.66 2.04 -8.35
N LYS A 13 13.41 2.87 -9.07
CA LYS A 13 14.88 2.97 -8.87
C LYS A 13 15.24 3.63 -7.55
N ALA A 14 14.51 4.67 -7.15
CA ALA A 14 14.84 5.47 -5.97
C ALA A 14 14.11 4.99 -4.69
N TRP A 15 13.01 4.26 -4.83
CA TRP A 15 12.12 3.94 -3.73
C TRP A 15 11.69 2.48 -3.74
N ARG A 16 11.59 1.90 -2.54
CA ARG A 16 11.01 0.58 -2.28
C ARG A 16 9.56 0.75 -1.86
N GLU A 17 8.66 -0.01 -2.47
CA GLU A 17 7.24 -0.04 -2.07
C GLU A 17 7.06 -1.06 -0.95
N CYS A 18 6.68 -0.61 0.25
CA CYS A 18 6.76 -1.42 1.47
C CYS A 18 5.88 -2.67 1.42
N PHE A 19 4.71 -2.62 0.80
CA PHE A 19 3.81 -3.77 0.72
C PHE A 19 4.25 -4.77 -0.36
N ALA A 20 4.78 -4.32 -1.49
CA ALA A 20 5.41 -5.23 -2.45
C ALA A 20 6.58 -6.02 -1.85
N GLU A 21 7.35 -5.38 -0.96
CA GLU A 21 8.55 -5.99 -0.36
C GLU A 21 8.24 -6.87 0.87
N ALA A 22 7.33 -6.42 1.74
CA ALA A 22 7.10 -7.03 3.06
C ALA A 22 5.61 -7.25 3.41
N GLY A 23 4.72 -7.16 2.43
CA GLY A 23 3.30 -7.46 2.56
C GLY A 23 2.97 -8.92 2.25
N ASN A 24 1.70 -9.29 2.48
CA ASN A 24 1.15 -10.58 2.08
C ASN A 24 -0.20 -10.39 1.38
N GLY A 25 -0.42 -11.11 0.27
CA GLY A 25 -1.59 -10.95 -0.59
C GLY A 25 -1.51 -9.67 -1.44
N TYR A 26 -2.66 -9.04 -1.69
CA TYR A 26 -2.76 -7.91 -2.62
C TYR A 26 -2.83 -6.53 -1.96
N GLY A 27 -3.05 -6.47 -0.65
CA GLY A 27 -3.05 -5.21 0.11
C GLY A 27 -4.15 -4.25 -0.29
N TYR A 28 -5.34 -4.76 -0.63
CA TYR A 28 -6.46 -3.92 -1.01
C TYR A 28 -6.87 -2.98 0.13
N THR A 29 -6.93 -1.70 -0.17
CA THR A 29 -7.28 -0.64 0.77
C THR A 29 -8.59 0.05 0.45
N PHE A 30 -9.16 -0.17 -0.73
CA PHE A 30 -10.38 0.50 -1.17
C PHE A 30 -11.27 -0.41 -2.04
N PRO A 31 -12.60 -0.27 -2.00
CA PRO A 31 -13.35 0.47 -0.98
C PRO A 31 -13.55 -0.35 0.30
N ASP A 32 -13.60 0.30 1.47
CA ASP A 32 -14.11 -0.25 2.74
C ASP A 32 -15.58 0.14 2.95
N ASP A 33 -16.45 -0.36 2.07
CA ASP A 33 -17.89 -0.07 2.10
C ASP A 33 -18.66 -0.98 3.06
N ALA A 34 -17.96 -1.84 3.81
CA ALA A 34 -18.56 -2.84 4.69
C ALA A 34 -19.54 -2.27 5.74
N LYS A 35 -19.48 -0.95 5.99
CA LYS A 35 -20.30 -0.24 6.99
C LYS A 35 -21.30 0.78 6.42
N LYS A 36 -21.32 1.04 5.10
CA LYS A 36 -22.03 2.22 4.54
C LYS A 36 -23.13 1.95 3.50
N GLY A 37 -23.35 0.70 3.07
CA GLY A 37 -24.39 0.38 2.08
C GLY A 37 -25.02 -1.02 2.22
N PRO A 38 -26.14 -1.29 1.52
CA PRO A 38 -26.84 -2.58 1.56
C PRO A 38 -26.04 -3.72 0.94
N VAL A 39 -25.08 -3.41 0.06
CA VAL A 39 -24.18 -4.37 -0.57
C VAL A 39 -22.81 -4.24 0.07
N LYS A 40 -22.33 -5.32 0.68
CA LYS A 40 -20.97 -5.38 1.23
C LYS A 40 -20.00 -5.80 0.14
N VAL A 41 -19.27 -4.82 -0.36
CA VAL A 41 -18.18 -5.03 -1.28
C VAL A 41 -16.87 -5.18 -0.47
N PRO A 42 -16.10 -6.27 -0.66
CA PRO A 42 -14.75 -6.32 -0.12
C PRO A 42 -13.81 -5.38 -0.90
N PRO A 43 -12.77 -4.81 -0.25
CA PRO A 43 -11.76 -4.02 -0.95
C PRO A 43 -11.12 -4.81 -2.10
N TRP A 44 -10.94 -4.16 -3.24
CA TRP A 44 -10.34 -4.77 -4.44
C TRP A 44 -9.33 -3.86 -5.15
N LEU A 45 -9.15 -2.62 -4.69
CA LEU A 45 -8.11 -1.69 -5.15
C LEU A 45 -7.11 -1.43 -4.02
N ARG A 46 -5.83 -1.31 -4.38
CA ARG A 46 -4.77 -0.82 -3.49
C ARG A 46 -4.39 0.59 -3.93
N LEU A 47 -5.02 1.59 -3.32
CA LEU A 47 -4.77 3.01 -3.63
C LEU A 47 -3.68 3.58 -2.72
N ASP A 48 -3.64 3.11 -1.47
CA ASP A 48 -2.75 3.62 -0.43
C ASP A 48 -1.46 2.79 -0.43
N ASN A 49 -0.33 3.46 -0.65
CA ASN A 49 0.99 2.84 -0.75
C ASN A 49 1.99 3.61 0.13
N ILE A 50 2.92 2.89 0.75
CA ILE A 50 4.02 3.47 1.53
C ILE A 50 5.32 3.16 0.81
N TYR A 51 6.10 4.20 0.53
CA TYR A 51 7.42 4.07 -0.08
C TYR A 51 8.50 4.48 0.91
N CYS A 52 9.64 3.81 0.86
CA CYS A 52 10.83 4.17 1.63
C CYS A 52 12.05 4.22 0.72
N SER A 53 13.08 4.97 1.11
CA SER A 53 14.32 5.06 0.35
C SER A 53 15.06 3.71 0.33
N GLN A 54 16.03 3.55 -0.56
CA GLN A 54 16.70 2.26 -0.77
C GLN A 54 17.51 1.79 0.45
N GLU A 55 17.91 2.71 1.33
CA GLU A 55 18.69 2.47 2.55
C GLU A 55 17.83 1.93 3.71
N LEU A 56 16.52 2.10 3.61
CA LEU A 56 15.56 1.60 4.60
C LEU A 56 15.10 0.20 4.23
N ARG A 57 14.86 -0.62 5.26
CA ARG A 57 14.40 -2.01 5.07
C ARG A 57 12.98 -2.19 5.60
N PRO A 58 11.97 -2.39 4.72
CA PRO A 58 10.65 -2.84 5.15
C PRO A 58 10.76 -4.19 5.89
N ILE A 59 10.19 -4.26 7.09
CA ILE A 59 10.13 -5.50 7.91
C ILE A 59 8.74 -6.14 7.78
N SER A 60 7.69 -5.32 7.76
CA SER A 60 6.32 -5.80 7.56
C SER A 60 5.46 -4.70 6.94
N ALA A 61 4.45 -5.11 6.18
CA ALA A 61 3.40 -4.23 5.69
C ALA A 61 2.04 -4.94 5.76
N LYS A 62 1.02 -4.25 6.26
CA LYS A 62 -0.33 -4.80 6.40
C LYS A 62 -1.39 -3.74 6.24
N VAL A 63 -2.58 -4.18 5.87
CA VAL A 63 -3.79 -3.35 5.85
C VAL A 63 -4.50 -3.51 7.20
N ASP A 64 -4.86 -2.40 7.85
CA ASP A 64 -5.59 -2.40 9.13
C ASP A 64 -7.06 -2.82 8.94
N LYS A 65 -7.68 -3.27 10.03
CA LYS A 65 -9.11 -3.60 10.07
C LYS A 65 -9.90 -2.29 10.18
N GLY A 66 -10.69 -1.99 9.15
CA GLY A 66 -11.30 -0.68 8.89
C GLY A 66 -11.97 0.04 10.06
N ARG A 67 -11.77 1.36 10.12
CA ARG A 67 -12.24 2.26 11.20
C ARG A 67 -13.35 3.22 10.77
N GLY A 68 -14.09 2.91 9.70
CA GLY A 68 -15.23 3.71 9.22
C GLY A 68 -14.88 4.73 8.13
N SER A 69 -13.63 4.76 7.67
CA SER A 69 -13.24 5.41 6.42
C SER A 69 -13.60 4.53 5.22
N GLN A 70 -13.77 5.12 4.04
CA GLN A 70 -13.87 4.34 2.78
C GLN A 70 -12.52 3.72 2.36
N HIS A 71 -11.43 4.14 3.00
CA HIS A 71 -10.10 3.58 2.85
C HIS A 71 -9.71 2.80 4.11
N LEU A 72 -9.14 1.61 3.92
CA LEU A 72 -8.39 0.91 4.95
C LEU A 72 -6.98 1.50 5.07
N ALA A 73 -6.47 1.60 6.29
CA ALA A 73 -5.12 2.12 6.52
C ALA A 73 -4.06 1.11 6.09
N MET A 74 -3.02 1.58 5.40
CA MET A 74 -1.78 0.84 5.17
C MET A 74 -0.82 1.13 6.33
N VAL A 75 -0.21 0.09 6.89
CA VAL A 75 0.78 0.22 7.98
C VAL A 75 2.03 -0.55 7.59
N ALA A 76 3.19 0.11 7.68
CA ALA A 76 4.49 -0.51 7.46
C ALA A 76 5.39 -0.35 8.70
N THR A 77 6.14 -1.40 9.03
CA THR A 77 7.27 -1.32 9.97
C THR A 77 8.56 -1.30 9.16
N ILE A 78 9.40 -0.29 9.40
CA ILE A 78 10.61 -0.05 8.63
C ILE A 78 11.81 -0.06 9.58
N GLN A 79 12.86 -0.78 9.23
CA GLN A 79 14.14 -0.76 9.91
C GLN A 79 14.96 0.45 9.44
N LEU A 80 15.53 1.19 10.40
CA LEU A 80 16.51 2.22 10.12
C LEU A 80 17.89 1.61 9.78
N PRO A 81 18.74 2.33 9.03
CA PRO A 81 20.12 1.92 8.81
C PRO A 81 20.86 1.90 10.15
N ARG A 82 21.85 1.02 10.26
CA ARG A 82 22.77 1.03 11.41
C ARG A 82 23.80 2.15 11.28
#